data_AF-A0ABD0PA69-F1
#
_entry.id   AF-A0ABD0PA69-F1
#
_cell.length_a   1.000
_cell.length_b   1.000
_cell.length_c   1.000
_cell.angle_alpha   90.00
_cell.angle_beta   90.00
_cell.angle_gamma   90.00
#
_symmetry.space_group_name_H-M   'P 1'
#
loop_
_entity.id
_entity.type
_entity.pdbx_description
1 polymer ?
#
loop_
_entity_poly.entity_id
_entity_poly.type
_entity_poly.pdbx_seq_one_letter_code
_entity_poly.pdbx_strand_id
1 'polypeptide(L)' 'VLHKAVIEVDEKGTSAASATSVGITAYSLPATFIVNRPFFFFLYHEATSSLLFMGRVIDPTKN' A
#
# COMPACT_ATOMS: atom_id res chain seq x y z
N VAL A 1 16.34 -23.93 6.74
CA VAL A 1 15.53 -23.37 5.64
C VAL A 1 15.57 -21.85 5.77
N LEU A 2 16.04 -21.15 4.75
CA LEU A 2 16.15 -19.68 4.74
C LEU A 2 15.06 -19.12 3.81
N HIS A 3 14.29 -18.15 4.28
CA HIS A 3 13.30 -17.43 3.48
C HIS A 3 13.77 -15.99 3.33
N LYS A 4 14.04 -15.56 2.09
CA LYS A 4 14.43 -14.20 1.74
C LYS A 4 13.34 -13.60 0.87
N ALA A 5 12.80 -12.47 1.28
CA ALA A 5 11.83 -11.68 0.53
C ALA A 5 12.42 -10.30 0.25
N VAL A 6 12.20 -9.78 -0.95
CA VAL A 6 12.58 -8.42 -1.36
C VAL A 6 11.31 -7.77 -1.87
N ILE A 7 10.99 -6.58 -1.33
CA ILE A 7 9.81 -5.81 -1.70
C ILE A 7 10.31 -4.45 -2.17
N GLU A 8 10.01 -4.11 -3.42
CA GLU A 8 10.31 -2.82 -4.02
C GLU A 8 8.99 -2.07 -4.21
N VAL A 9 8.95 -0.82 -3.73
CA VAL A 9 7.77 0.04 -3.83
C VAL A 9 8.13 1.23 -4.69
N ASP A 10 7.50 1.33 -5.85
CA ASP A 10 7.67 2.45 -6.78
C ASP A 10 6.32 3.09 -7.13
N GLU A 11 6.37 4.29 -7.70
CA GLU A 11 5.19 5.06 -8.10
C GLU A 11 4.61 4.52 -9.42
N LYS A 12 5.42 3.82 -10.22
CA LYS A 12 4.98 3.22 -11.49
C LYS A 12 4.10 1.99 -11.27
N GLY A 13 4.20 1.33 -10.11
CA GLY A 13 3.39 0.17 -9.75
C GLY A 13 1.95 0.48 -9.33
N THR A 14 1.54 1.76 -9.21
CA THR A 14 0.19 2.12 -8.72
C THR A 14 -0.61 2.98 -9.69
N SER A 15 -1.07 2.38 -10.79
CA SER A 15 -2.19 2.92 -11.58
C SER A 15 -3.55 2.82 -10.87
N ALA A 16 -3.60 2.34 -9.62
CA ALA A 16 -4.85 2.17 -8.87
C ALA A 16 -5.43 3.48 -8.32
N ALA A 17 -4.60 4.51 -8.10
CA ALA A 17 -5.07 5.81 -7.57
C ALA A 17 -5.77 6.70 -8.63
N SER A 18 -5.64 6.39 -9.92
CA SER A 18 -6.20 7.20 -11.02
C SER A 18 -7.61 6.78 -11.44
N ALA A 19 -8.17 5.69 -10.88
CA ALA A 19 -9.43 5.10 -11.32
C ALA A 19 -10.65 5.52 -10.49
N THR A 20 -10.56 6.56 -9.66
CA THR A 20 -11.75 7.16 -9.03
C THR A 20 -12.35 8.24 -9.94
N SER A 21 -12.69 7.85 -11.17
CA SER A 21 -13.39 8.69 -12.15
C SER A 21 -14.84 8.25 -12.30
N VAL A 22 -15.58 8.08 -11.20
CA VAL A 22 -17.05 7.90 -11.27
C VAL A 22 -17.74 8.64 -10.13
N GLY A 23 -18.12 9.90 -10.41
CA GLY A 23 -19.49 10.35 -10.19
C GLY A 23 -20.05 10.48 -8.77
N ILE A 24 -19.29 10.96 -7.79
CA ILE A 24 -19.89 11.54 -6.57
C ILE A 24 -19.19 12.86 -6.28
N THR A 25 -19.86 13.97 -6.56
CA THR A 25 -19.43 15.31 -6.17
C THR A 25 -19.49 15.38 -4.64
N ALA A 26 -18.40 15.02 -3.96
CA ALA A 26 -18.25 15.33 -2.55
C ALA A 26 -18.14 16.85 -2.42
N TYR A 27 -19.14 17.49 -1.81
CA TYR A 27 -19.07 18.91 -1.41
C TYR A 27 -18.04 19.16 -0.29
N SER A 28 -17.41 18.11 0.22
CA SER A 28 -16.36 18.13 1.24
C SER A 28 -15.00 17.80 0.64
N LEU A 29 -13.95 18.41 1.19
CA LEU A 29 -12.56 18.10 0.83
C LEU A 29 -12.29 16.58 0.90
N PRO A 30 -11.63 15.98 -0.11
CA PRO A 30 -11.26 14.57 -0.08
C PRO A 30 -10.32 14.31 1.10
N ALA A 31 -10.56 13.21 1.81
CA ALA A 31 -9.73 12.82 2.95
C ALA A 31 -8.28 12.57 2.46
N THR A 32 -7.34 13.34 2.98
CA THR A 32 -5.92 13.15 2.66
C THR A 32 -5.37 11.97 3.46
N PHE A 33 -4.82 10.97 2.77
CA PHE A 33 -4.14 9.84 3.40
C PHE A 33 -2.63 10.07 3.39
N ILE A 34 -2.05 10.35 4.56
CA ILE A 34 -0.62 10.62 4.73
C ILE A 34 0.00 9.53 5.61
N VAL A 35 0.97 8.80 5.06
CA VAL A 35 1.71 7.73 5.76
C VAL A 35 3.15 8.19 6.04
N ASN A 36 3.30 9.17 6.91
CA ASN A 36 4.59 9.79 7.28
C ASN A 36 5.11 9.35 8.66
N ARG A 37 4.70 8.17 9.13
CA ARG A 37 5.05 7.61 10.44
C ARG A 37 5.09 6.07 10.36
N PRO A 38 5.69 5.37 11.34
CA PRO A 38 5.76 3.92 11.30
C PRO A 38 4.42 3.26 11.01
N PHE A 39 4.41 2.35 10.03
CA PHE A 39 3.18 1.70 9.55
C PHE A 39 3.42 0.22 9.25
N PHE A 40 2.31 -0.54 9.24
CA PHE A 40 2.29 -1.92 8.82
C PHE A 40 1.73 -2.01 7.39
N PHE A 41 2.21 -2.99 6.64
CA PHE A 41 1.67 -3.33 5.34
C PHE A 41 1.47 -4.85 5.22
N PHE A 42 0.50 -5.22 4.40
CA PHE A 42 0.13 -6.60 4.13
C PHE A 42 -0.14 -6.74 2.64
N LEU A 43 0.48 -7.73 1.99
CA LEU A 43 0.08 -8.16 0.66
C LEU A 43 -0.78 -9.39 0.82
N TYR A 44 -2.05 -9.24 0.45
CA TYR A 44 -3.06 -10.27 0.58
C TYR A 44 -3.58 -10.66 -0.79
N HIS A 45 -3.71 -11.97 -1.02
CA HIS A 45 -4.37 -12.50 -2.21
C HIS A 45 -5.82 -12.79 -1.88
N GLU A 46 -6.72 -11.94 -2.40
CA GLU A 46 -8.15 -11.97 -2.07
C GLU A 46 -8.82 -13.29 -2.47
N ALA A 47 -8.56 -13.77 -3.69
CA ALA A 47 -9.22 -14.95 -4.24
C ALA A 47 -8.95 -16.24 -3.44
N THR A 48 -7.75 -16.38 -2.87
CA THR A 48 -7.40 -17.56 -2.04
C THR A 48 -7.39 -17.24 -0.55
N SER A 49 -7.75 -16.02 -0.18
CA SER A 49 -7.67 -15.52 1.19
C SER A 49 -6.30 -15.73 1.87
N SER A 50 -5.22 -15.60 1.11
CA SER A 50 -3.87 -15.91 1.58
C SER A 50 -3.05 -14.67 1.85
N LEU A 51 -2.38 -14.63 3.00
CA LEU A 51 -1.43 -13.57 3.33
C LEU A 51 -0.08 -13.90 2.70
N LEU A 52 0.28 -13.17 1.64
CA LEU A 52 1.53 -13.38 0.91
C LEU A 52 2.72 -12.75 1.64
N PHE A 53 2.56 -11.51 2.10
CA PHE A 53 3.61 -10.79 2.82
C PHE A 53 3.02 -9.91 3.91
N MET A 54 3.78 -9.73 4.98
CA MET A 54 3.49 -8.81 6.07
C MET A 54 4.78 -8.14 6.50
N GLY A 55 4.72 -6.84 6.78
CA GLY A 55 5.88 -6.10 7.26
C GLY A 55 5.53 -4.85 8.02
N ARG A 56 6.55 -4.26 8.63
CA ARG A 56 6.47 -2.97 9.32
C ARG A 56 7.58 -2.07 8.80
N VAL A 57 7.23 -0.88 8.35
CA VAL A 57 8.18 0.17 8.03
C VAL A 57 8.28 1.08 9.26
N ILE A 58 9.46 1.14 9.86
CA ILE A 58 9.75 2.07 10.97
C ILE A 58 10.44 3.31 10.41
N ASP A 59 11.34 3.12 9.46
CA ASP A 59 12.11 4.15 8.80
C ASP A 59 12.31 3.73 7.34
N PRO A 60 11.74 4.44 6.35
CA PRO A 60 11.86 4.10 4.94
C PRO A 60 13.25 4.41 4.35
N THR A 61 14.14 5.07 5.11
CA THR A 61 15.49 5.45 4.64
C THR A 61 16.58 4.46 5.08
N LYS A 62 16.25 3.52 5.97
CA LYS A 62 17.19 2.48 6.42
C LYS A 62 17.19 1.31 5.45
N ASN A 63 18.35 1.06 4.83
CA ASN A 63 18.67 -0.11 4.02
C ASN A 63 19.14 -1.29 4.88
#